data_AF-A0A4Q4SY64-F1
#
_entry.id   AF-A0A4Q4SY64-F1
#
_cell.length_a   1.000
_cell.length_b   1.000
_cell.length_c   1.000
_cell.angle_alpha   90.00
_cell.angle_beta   90.00
_cell.angle_gamma   90.00
#
_symmetry.space_group_name_H-M   'P 1'
#
loop_
_entity.id
_entity.type
_entity.pdbx_description
1 polymer ?
#
loop_
_entity_poly.entity_id
_entity_poly.type
_entity_poly.pdbx_seq_one_letter_code
_entity_poly.pdbx_strand_id
1 'polypeptide(L)'
;MSRLTAYCDWVKFRQEPIQLPLYRAEQIDAIGEFYQTRLAISRDVNLAPGRRFRYSSFCKEILAAYGTLYTGEPCEANVDCLITPLNHINEALEWMSKLRDYDHCHPISRLEWFHATNDIQIQRSWLRFKLDSIRPFLLLLVHIFRLMLPDHREFCEELEGSLRRKD
;
A
#
# COMPACT_ATOMS: atom_id res chain seq x y z
N MET A 1 22.77 13.10 -30.07
CA MET A 1 22.31 13.86 -28.88
C MET A 1 20.82 13.59 -28.71
N SER A 2 20.48 12.92 -27.61
CA SER A 2 19.29 12.08 -27.44
C SER A 2 18.00 12.87 -27.18
N ARG A 3 16.89 12.28 -27.66
CA ARG A 3 15.48 12.71 -27.57
C ARG A 3 14.90 12.77 -26.14
N LEU A 4 15.63 13.33 -25.17
CA LEU A 4 15.22 13.37 -23.76
C LEU A 4 14.83 14.78 -23.26
N THR A 5 14.86 15.79 -24.12
CA THR A 5 14.57 17.19 -23.76
C THR A 5 13.14 17.65 -24.10
N ALA A 6 12.24 16.76 -24.54
CA ALA A 6 10.90 17.14 -25.03
C ALA A 6 9.72 16.65 -24.17
N TYR A 7 9.95 16.07 -22.99
CA TYR A 7 8.88 15.47 -22.15
C TYR A 7 8.93 15.99 -20.70
N CYS A 8 9.09 17.31 -20.53
CA CYS A 8 8.70 18.00 -19.30
C CYS A 8 7.55 18.95 -19.62
N ASP A 9 6.46 18.42 -20.17
CA ASP A 9 5.18 19.04 -19.88
C ASP A 9 5.03 18.95 -18.36
N TRP A 10 5.02 20.10 -17.69
CA TRP A 10 4.86 20.19 -16.25
C TRP A 10 3.64 19.37 -15.87
N VAL A 11 3.83 18.34 -15.07
CA VAL A 11 2.73 17.52 -14.53
C VAL A 11 1.73 18.48 -13.89
N LYS A 12 0.54 18.60 -14.49
CA LYS A 12 -0.50 19.49 -13.99
C LYS A 12 -1.28 18.77 -12.90
N PHE A 13 -1.07 19.20 -11.67
CA PHE A 13 -1.92 18.79 -10.58
C PHE A 13 -3.32 19.37 -10.76
N ARG A 14 -4.34 18.54 -10.52
CA ARG A 14 -5.74 18.94 -10.50
C ARG A 14 -5.93 20.17 -9.61
N GLN A 15 -6.66 21.16 -10.14
CA GLN A 15 -7.02 22.38 -9.41
C GLN A 15 -8.48 22.35 -8.96
N GLU A 16 -9.31 21.55 -9.62
CA GLU A 16 -10.73 21.40 -9.29
C GLU A 16 -10.92 20.60 -8.00
N PRO A 17 -11.92 20.96 -7.16
CA PRO A 17 -12.26 20.18 -5.99
C PRO A 17 -12.55 18.71 -6.31
N ILE A 18 -12.26 17.84 -5.34
CA ILE A 18 -12.59 16.42 -5.36
C ILE A 18 -13.74 16.16 -4.39
N GLN A 19 -14.50 15.10 -4.66
CA GLN A 19 -15.57 14.64 -3.78
C GLN A 19 -15.00 13.65 -2.75
N LEU A 20 -15.36 13.86 -1.48
CA LEU A 20 -15.08 12.93 -0.38
C LEU A 20 -16.40 12.32 0.14
N PRO A 21 -16.36 11.16 0.81
CA PRO A 21 -15.19 10.28 0.98
C PRO A 21 -14.78 9.60 -0.34
N LEU A 22 -13.48 9.30 -0.50
CA LEU A 22 -13.00 8.63 -1.73
C LEU A 22 -13.52 7.20 -1.86
N TYR A 23 -13.79 6.56 -0.72
CA TYR A 23 -14.28 5.21 -0.62
C TYR A 23 -15.53 5.19 0.25
N ARG A 24 -16.42 4.25 -0.06
CA ARG A 24 -17.58 3.99 0.80
C ARG A 24 -17.12 3.30 2.10
N ALA A 25 -17.90 3.46 3.15
CA ALA A 25 -17.63 2.84 4.45
C ALA A 25 -17.35 1.34 4.34
N GLU A 26 -18.14 0.61 3.52
CA GLU A 26 -18.00 -0.84 3.38
C GLU A 26 -16.66 -1.25 2.75
N GLN A 27 -16.10 -0.40 1.88
CA GLN A 27 -14.80 -0.65 1.27
C GLN A 27 -13.67 -0.41 2.29
N ILE A 28 -13.81 0.62 3.12
CA ILE A 28 -12.87 0.90 4.21
C ILE A 28 -12.91 -0.22 5.24
N ASP A 29 -14.10 -0.69 5.62
CA ASP A 29 -14.29 -1.79 6.57
C ASP A 29 -13.66 -3.08 6.04
N ALA A 30 -13.90 -3.43 4.77
CA ALA A 30 -13.29 -4.60 4.14
C ALA A 30 -11.75 -4.53 4.12
N ILE A 31 -11.18 -3.35 3.88
CA ILE A 31 -9.73 -3.13 3.96
C ILE A 31 -9.25 -3.21 5.41
N GLY A 32 -10.02 -2.64 6.34
CA GLY A 32 -9.79 -2.71 7.77
C GLY A 32 -9.68 -4.15 8.25
N GLU A 33 -10.69 -4.95 7.97
CA GLU A 33 -10.74 -6.39 8.26
C GLU A 33 -9.57 -7.15 7.62
N PHE A 34 -9.23 -6.83 6.38
CA PHE A 34 -8.08 -7.43 5.70
C PHE A 34 -6.78 -7.20 6.48
N TYR A 35 -6.45 -5.94 6.80
CA TYR A 35 -5.19 -5.63 7.52
C TYR A 35 -5.23 -6.08 8.98
N GLN A 36 -6.38 -6.07 9.64
CA GLN A 36 -6.52 -6.66 10.98
C GLN A 36 -6.28 -8.17 10.97
N THR A 37 -6.80 -8.89 9.97
CA THR A 37 -6.54 -10.33 9.79
C THR A 37 -5.05 -10.58 9.57
N ARG A 38 -4.40 -9.76 8.74
CA ARG A 38 -2.95 -9.85 8.52
C ARG A 38 -2.13 -9.59 9.79
N LEU A 39 -2.52 -8.59 10.58
CA LEU A 39 -1.92 -8.30 11.88
C LEU A 39 -2.09 -9.47 12.84
N ALA A 40 -3.27 -10.08 12.91
CA ALA A 40 -3.54 -11.26 13.73
C ALA A 40 -2.61 -12.43 13.33
N ILE A 41 -2.53 -12.75 12.04
CA ILE A 41 -1.61 -13.79 11.53
C ILE A 41 -0.16 -13.50 11.97
N SER A 42 0.29 -12.24 11.84
CA SER A 42 1.65 -11.86 12.24
C SER A 42 1.94 -11.98 13.74
N ARG A 43 0.89 -11.97 14.58
CA ARG A 43 0.97 -12.19 16.04
C ARG A 43 0.93 -13.66 16.39
N ASP A 44 0.10 -14.44 15.69
CA ASP A 44 -0.08 -15.87 15.92
C ASP A 44 1.16 -16.68 15.52
N VAL A 45 1.92 -16.18 14.54
CA VAL A 45 3.23 -16.74 14.18
C VAL A 45 4.37 -16.17 15.02
N ASN A 46 5.44 -16.95 15.18
CA ASN A 46 6.56 -16.60 16.05
C ASN A 46 7.62 -15.74 15.33
N LEU A 47 7.19 -14.71 14.59
CA LEU A 47 8.10 -13.80 13.90
C LEU A 47 9.12 -13.20 14.87
N ALA A 48 10.36 -13.06 14.41
CA ALA A 48 11.36 -12.29 15.13
C ALA A 48 10.80 -10.89 15.47
N PRO A 49 11.06 -10.36 16.69
CA PRO A 49 10.49 -9.08 17.12
C PRO A 49 10.72 -7.94 16.13
N GLY A 50 11.91 -7.87 15.51
CA GLY A 50 12.25 -6.87 14.51
C GLY A 50 11.43 -6.97 13.23
N ARG A 51 11.09 -8.18 12.78
CA ARG A 51 10.23 -8.44 11.62
C ARG A 51 8.78 -8.08 11.93
N ARG A 52 8.27 -8.56 13.07
CA ARG A 52 6.91 -8.29 13.54
C ARG A 52 6.66 -6.79 13.66
N PHE A 53 7.58 -6.07 14.30
CA PHE A 53 7.49 -4.62 14.46
C PHE A 53 7.32 -3.92 13.11
N ARG A 54 8.25 -4.12 12.17
CA ARG A 54 8.23 -3.47 10.85
C ARG A 54 6.97 -3.80 10.05
N TYR A 55 6.55 -5.07 10.02
CA TYR A 55 5.33 -5.48 9.34
C TYR A 55 4.08 -4.83 9.98
N SER A 56 4.03 -4.81 11.31
CA SER A 56 2.90 -4.20 12.01
C SER A 56 2.82 -2.69 11.82
N SER A 57 3.97 -2.00 11.78
CA SER A 57 4.04 -0.57 11.49
C SER A 57 3.55 -0.28 10.07
N PHE A 58 3.98 -1.07 9.08
CA PHE A 58 3.42 -1.01 7.73
C PHE A 58 1.89 -1.09 7.73
N CYS A 59 1.30 -2.12 8.36
CA CYS A 59 -0.17 -2.26 8.39
C CYS A 59 -0.87 -1.09 9.09
N LYS A 60 -0.28 -0.54 10.16
CA LYS A 60 -0.85 0.61 10.88
C LYS A 60 -0.87 1.86 10.02
N GLU A 61 0.20 2.15 9.29
CA GLU A 61 0.23 3.30 8.38
C GLU A 61 -0.80 3.17 7.25
N ILE A 62 -1.01 1.97 6.72
CA ILE A 62 -2.07 1.76 5.73
C ILE A 62 -3.46 2.01 6.32
N LEU A 63 -3.75 1.46 7.50
CA LEU A 63 -5.02 1.70 8.19
C LEU A 63 -5.23 3.19 8.48
N ALA A 64 -4.17 3.92 8.86
CA ALA A 64 -4.23 5.36 9.04
C ALA A 64 -4.54 6.09 7.72
N ALA A 65 -3.87 5.73 6.62
CA ALA A 65 -4.13 6.32 5.29
C ALA A 65 -5.59 6.14 4.85
N TYR A 66 -6.15 4.94 5.03
CA TYR A 66 -7.56 4.70 4.71
C TYR A 66 -8.51 5.46 5.65
N GLY A 67 -8.17 5.54 6.94
CA GLY A 67 -8.95 6.30 7.92
C GLY A 67 -9.04 7.80 7.61
N THR A 68 -8.01 8.40 7.03
CA THR A 68 -8.06 9.84 6.64
C THR A 68 -8.83 10.10 5.35
N LEU A 69 -9.04 9.08 4.52
CA LEU A 69 -9.83 9.17 3.28
C LEU A 69 -11.33 8.94 3.50
N TYR A 70 -11.71 8.63 4.73
CA TYR A 70 -13.07 8.40 5.17
C TYR A 70 -13.41 9.31 6.35
N THR A 71 -13.99 10.47 6.06
CA THR A 71 -14.34 11.45 7.10
C THR A 71 -15.76 11.96 6.90
N GLY A 72 -16.74 11.09 7.16
CA GLY A 72 -18.12 11.49 7.42
C GLY A 72 -18.95 11.84 6.17
N GLU A 73 -19.70 12.94 6.27
CA GLU A 73 -20.67 13.34 5.24
C GLU A 73 -19.99 13.76 3.94
N PRO A 74 -20.64 13.52 2.77
CA PRO A 74 -20.08 13.89 1.48
C PRO A 74 -19.80 15.40 1.39
N CYS A 75 -18.59 15.76 0.94
CA CYS A 75 -18.19 17.15 0.78
C CYS A 75 -17.17 17.35 -0.35
N GLU A 76 -17.05 18.59 -0.81
CA GLU A 76 -16.00 19.01 -1.75
C GLU A 76 -14.75 19.47 -1.00
N ALA A 77 -13.60 18.98 -1.42
CA ALA A 77 -12.30 19.33 -0.83
C ALA A 77 -11.26 19.62 -1.91
N ASN A 78 -10.26 20.44 -1.58
CA ASN A 78 -9.06 20.59 -2.40
C ASN A 78 -8.22 19.30 -2.30
N VAL A 79 -7.50 18.98 -3.37
CA VAL A 79 -6.48 17.93 -3.47
C VAL A 79 -5.45 17.97 -2.32
N ASP A 80 -5.22 19.13 -1.69
CA ASP A 80 -4.39 19.25 -0.48
C ASP A 80 -4.84 18.32 0.67
N CYS A 81 -6.12 17.94 0.74
CA CYS A 81 -6.59 16.97 1.73
C CYS A 81 -5.94 15.58 1.57
N LEU A 82 -5.36 15.29 0.40
CA LEU A 82 -4.66 14.03 0.11
C LEU A 82 -3.23 14.01 0.65
N ILE A 83 -2.69 15.14 1.13
CA ILE A 83 -1.32 15.20 1.69
C ILE A 83 -1.16 14.25 2.87
N THR A 84 -2.11 14.27 3.82
CA THR A 84 -2.05 13.39 5.00
C THR A 84 -2.07 11.90 4.65
N PRO A 85 -3.04 11.37 3.86
CA PRO A 85 -3.00 9.97 3.44
C PRO A 85 -1.74 9.63 2.62
N LEU A 86 -1.23 10.55 1.80
CA LEU A 86 0.02 10.34 1.06
C LEU A 86 1.23 10.22 1.99
N ASN A 87 1.29 10.99 3.08
CA ASN A 87 2.35 10.86 4.07
C ASN A 87 2.31 9.46 4.73
N HIS A 88 1.14 8.98 5.13
CA HIS A 88 0.98 7.63 5.67
C HIS A 88 1.36 6.54 4.64
N ILE A 89 0.99 6.72 3.37
CA ILE A 89 1.41 5.84 2.28
C ILE A 89 2.95 5.82 2.14
N ASN A 90 3.59 6.99 2.21
CA ASN A 90 5.05 7.08 2.15
C ASN A 90 5.71 6.35 3.32
N GLU A 91 5.23 6.57 4.55
CA GLU A 91 5.72 5.87 5.73
C GLU A 91 5.51 4.35 5.64
N ALA A 92 4.37 3.89 5.10
CA ALA A 92 4.13 2.48 4.85
C ALA A 92 5.16 1.87 3.89
N LEU A 93 5.48 2.57 2.79
CA LEU A 93 6.54 2.15 1.85
C LEU A 93 7.89 2.06 2.53
N GLU A 94 8.23 3.04 3.36
CA GLU A 94 9.47 3.01 4.14
C GLU A 94 9.53 1.79 5.06
N TRP A 95 8.44 1.47 5.76
CA TRP A 95 8.38 0.28 6.61
C TRP A 95 8.54 -1.01 5.82
N MET A 96 7.94 -1.10 4.63
CA MET A 96 8.10 -2.26 3.76
C MET A 96 9.53 -2.38 3.20
N SER A 97 10.20 -1.26 2.90
CA SER A 97 11.62 -1.24 2.52
C SER A 97 12.50 -1.69 3.68
N LYS A 98 12.31 -1.10 4.88
CA LYS A 98 13.00 -1.49 6.12
C LYS A 98 12.80 -2.97 6.43
N LEU A 99 11.63 -3.53 6.12
CA LEU A 99 11.33 -4.96 6.27
C LEU A 99 12.08 -5.81 5.24
N ARG A 100 12.08 -5.42 3.95
CA ARG A 100 12.87 -6.09 2.91
C ARG A 100 14.34 -6.16 3.29
N ASP A 101 14.92 -5.06 3.75
CA ASP A 101 16.34 -4.98 4.10
C ASP A 101 16.64 -5.83 5.36
N TYR A 102 15.72 -5.84 6.33
CA TYR A 102 15.81 -6.73 7.49
C TYR A 102 15.77 -8.20 7.07
N ASP A 103 14.88 -8.57 6.16
CA ASP A 103 14.71 -9.94 5.66
C ASP A 103 15.94 -10.43 4.87
N HIS A 104 16.65 -9.52 4.22
CA HIS A 104 17.89 -9.84 3.52
C HIS A 104 19.00 -10.24 4.50
N CYS A 105 19.15 -9.51 5.60
CA CYS A 105 20.12 -9.82 6.65
C CYS A 105 19.67 -10.97 7.57
N HIS A 106 18.37 -11.16 7.73
CA HIS A 106 17.76 -12.16 8.59
C HIS A 106 16.69 -12.91 7.78
N PRO A 107 17.09 -13.91 6.97
CA PRO A 107 16.13 -14.71 6.22
C PRO A 107 15.09 -15.32 7.15
N ILE A 108 13.83 -15.29 6.73
CA ILE A 108 12.75 -15.87 7.54
C ILE A 108 12.99 -17.38 7.71
N SER A 109 12.85 -17.85 8.95
CA SER A 109 13.09 -19.24 9.31
C SER A 109 11.80 -20.03 9.54
N ARG A 110 11.92 -21.36 9.58
CA ARG A 110 10.81 -22.27 9.92
C ARG A 110 10.26 -22.08 11.33
N LEU A 111 11.08 -21.58 12.25
CA LEU A 111 10.66 -21.28 13.62
C LEU A 111 9.77 -20.04 13.69
N GLU A 112 9.85 -19.17 12.68
CA GLU A 112 9.11 -17.91 12.64
C GLU A 112 7.80 -18.01 11.85
N TRP A 113 7.74 -18.80 10.80
CA TRP A 113 6.64 -18.83 9.83
C TRP A 113 6.06 -20.24 9.68
N PHE A 114 4.75 -20.34 9.40
CA PHE A 114 3.97 -21.60 9.41
C PHE A 114 4.71 -22.82 8.84
N HIS A 115 4.34 -24.00 9.36
CA HIS A 115 4.93 -25.32 9.10
C HIS A 115 5.01 -25.72 7.61
N ALA A 116 5.94 -25.14 6.87
CA ALA A 116 6.41 -25.65 5.59
C ALA A 116 7.62 -26.56 5.78
N THR A 117 7.80 -27.49 4.85
CA THR A 117 8.81 -28.56 4.92
C THR A 117 10.22 -28.11 4.57
N ASN A 118 10.39 -27.00 3.84
CA ASN A 118 11.73 -26.47 3.48
C ASN A 118 11.79 -24.93 3.48
N ASP A 119 13.01 -24.40 3.58
CA ASP A 119 13.28 -22.95 3.71
C ASP A 119 12.87 -22.15 2.47
N ILE A 120 12.97 -22.74 1.27
CA ILE A 120 12.57 -22.07 0.02
C ILE A 120 11.06 -21.79 0.03
N GLN A 121 10.24 -22.74 0.48
CA GLN A 121 8.79 -22.57 0.58
C GLN A 121 8.43 -21.53 1.65
N ILE A 122 9.17 -21.46 2.75
CA ILE A 122 8.99 -20.47 3.82
C ILE A 122 9.26 -19.07 3.26
N GLN A 123 10.40 -18.86 2.60
CA GLN A 123 10.72 -17.56 1.99
C GLN A 123 9.69 -17.14 0.93
N ARG A 124 9.27 -18.07 0.06
CA ARG A 124 8.24 -17.80 -0.95
C ARG A 124 6.88 -17.46 -0.35
N SER A 125 6.46 -18.21 0.67
CA SER A 125 5.17 -17.96 1.33
C SER A 125 5.17 -16.63 2.08
N TRP A 126 6.28 -16.27 2.74
CA TRP A 126 6.45 -14.96 3.36
C TRP A 126 6.46 -13.83 2.35
N LEU A 127 7.18 -13.98 1.24
CA LEU A 127 7.18 -13.01 0.15
C LEU A 127 5.76 -12.82 -0.40
N ARG A 128 5.03 -13.91 -0.66
CA ARG A 128 3.64 -13.84 -1.12
C ARG A 128 2.74 -13.15 -0.12
N PHE A 129 2.87 -13.46 1.16
CA PHE A 129 2.12 -12.80 2.24
C PHE A 129 2.35 -11.28 2.24
N LYS A 130 3.60 -10.82 2.08
CA LYS A 130 3.92 -9.40 1.94
C LYS A 130 3.34 -8.79 0.66
N LEU A 131 3.52 -9.43 -0.50
CA LEU A 131 3.00 -8.94 -1.78
C LEU A 131 1.48 -8.81 -1.77
N ASP A 132 0.78 -9.80 -1.22
CA ASP A 132 -0.68 -9.74 -1.04
C ASP A 132 -1.08 -8.57 -0.13
N SER A 133 -0.25 -8.24 0.87
CA SER A 133 -0.49 -7.12 1.78
C SER A 133 -0.20 -5.75 1.14
N ILE A 134 0.69 -5.70 0.16
CA ILE A 134 1.06 -4.49 -0.59
C ILE A 134 0.01 -4.16 -1.66
N ARG A 135 -0.65 -5.16 -2.23
CA ARG A 135 -1.56 -4.98 -3.37
C ARG A 135 -2.73 -4.00 -3.11
N PRO A 136 -3.52 -4.11 -2.03
CA PRO A 136 -4.59 -3.14 -1.75
C PRO A 136 -4.05 -1.72 -1.59
N PHE A 137 -2.88 -1.60 -0.95
CA PHE A 137 -2.14 -0.36 -0.81
C PHE A 137 -1.72 0.26 -2.17
N LEU A 138 -1.23 -0.53 -3.13
CA LEU A 138 -0.87 -0.01 -4.45
C LEU A 138 -2.10 0.45 -5.24
N LEU A 139 -3.22 -0.24 -5.09
CA LEU A 139 -4.50 0.19 -5.69
C LEU A 139 -4.96 1.53 -5.12
N LEU A 140 -4.78 1.76 -3.81
CA LEU A 140 -5.04 3.05 -3.19
C LEU A 140 -4.21 4.17 -3.82
N LEU A 141 -2.91 3.93 -3.96
CA LEU A 141 -1.97 4.91 -4.52
C LEU A 141 -2.33 5.27 -5.96
N VAL A 142 -2.67 4.28 -6.79
CA VAL A 142 -3.13 4.49 -8.17
C VAL A 142 -4.43 5.31 -8.19
N HIS A 143 -5.35 5.03 -7.27
CA HIS A 143 -6.60 5.80 -7.18
C HIS A 143 -6.33 7.27 -6.83
N ILE A 144 -5.45 7.53 -5.86
CA ILE A 144 -5.05 8.89 -5.48
C ILE A 144 -4.36 9.59 -6.66
N PHE A 145 -3.44 8.94 -7.35
CA PHE A 145 -2.78 9.51 -8.53
C PHE A 145 -3.76 9.83 -9.64
N ARG A 146 -4.75 8.97 -9.90
CA ARG A 146 -5.80 9.24 -10.90
C ARG A 146 -6.59 10.51 -10.57
N LEU A 147 -6.78 10.81 -9.29
CA LEU A 147 -7.47 12.03 -8.85
C LEU A 147 -6.58 13.27 -8.96
N MET A 148 -5.31 13.14 -8.58
CA MET A 148 -4.35 14.25 -8.60
C MET A 148 -3.87 14.60 -10.00
N LEU A 149 -3.79 13.62 -10.90
CA LEU A 149 -3.14 13.69 -12.21
C LEU A 149 -4.14 13.31 -13.33
N PRO A 150 -5.16 14.14 -13.60
CA PRO A 150 -6.23 13.82 -14.54
C PRO A 150 -5.73 13.58 -15.98
N ASP A 151 -4.65 14.27 -16.37
CA ASP A 151 -4.03 14.13 -17.69
C ASP A 151 -3.27 12.81 -17.88
N HIS A 152 -3.04 12.05 -16.79
CA HIS A 152 -2.31 10.77 -16.79
C HIS A 152 -3.24 9.57 -16.56
N ARG A 153 -4.51 9.70 -16.97
CA ARG A 153 -5.53 8.67 -16.75
C ARG A 153 -5.15 7.32 -17.37
N GLU A 154 -4.67 7.29 -18.61
CA GLU A 154 -4.29 6.05 -19.31
C GLU A 154 -3.20 5.28 -18.56
N PHE A 155 -2.20 6.00 -18.05
CA PHE A 155 -1.13 5.42 -17.23
C PHE A 155 -1.69 4.82 -15.92
N CYS A 156 -2.60 5.53 -15.25
CA CYS A 156 -3.24 5.03 -14.04
C CYS A 156 -4.10 3.78 -14.32
N GLU A 157 -4.81 3.73 -15.44
CA GLU A 157 -5.62 2.58 -15.85
C GLU A 157 -4.74 1.34 -16.15
N GLU A 158 -3.58 1.53 -16.78
CA GLU A 158 -2.60 0.45 -17.01
C GLU A 158 -2.06 -0.11 -15.69
N LEU A 159 -1.70 0.76 -14.75
CA LEU A 159 -1.23 0.36 -13.42
C LEU A 159 -2.32 -0.40 -12.66
N GLU A 160 -3.55 0.11 -12.65
CA GLU A 160 -4.68 -0.54 -12.00
C GLU A 160 -4.96 -1.92 -12.62
N GLY A 161 -4.97 -2.01 -13.95
CA GLY A 161 -5.14 -3.27 -14.67
C GLY A 161 -4.06 -4.29 -14.34
N SER A 162 -2.81 -3.86 -14.22
CA SER A 162 -1.68 -4.70 -13.82
C SER A 162 -1.82 -5.18 -12.36
N LEU A 163 -2.26 -4.31 -11.46
CA LEU A 163 -2.52 -4.67 -10.06
C LEU A 163 -3.78 -5.54 -9.88
N ARG A 164 -4.70 -5.58 -10.85
CA ARG A 164 -5.91 -6.43 -10.81
C ARG A 164 -5.69 -7.81 -11.43
N ARG A 165 -4.72 -7.97 -12.33
CA ARG A 165 -4.26 -9.29 -12.77
C ARG A 165 -3.69 -10.05 -11.56
N LYS A 166 -4.11 -11.30 -11.36
CA LYS A 166 -3.67 -12.15 -10.23
C LYS A 166 -2.43 -12.98 -10.58
N ASP A 167 -1.88 -12.74 -11.76
CA ASP A 167 -0.78 -13.49 -12.37
C ASP A 167 0.57 -13.12 -11.76
#